data_AF-A0A4Q2Z1A8-F1
#
_entry.id   AF-A0A4Q2Z1A8-F1
#
_cell.length_a   1.000
_cell.length_b   1.000
_cell.length_c   1.000
_cell.angle_alpha   90.00
_cell.angle_beta   90.00
_cell.angle_gamma   90.00
#
_symmetry.space_group_name_H-M   'P 1'
#
loop_
_entity.id
_entity.type
_entity.pdbx_description
1 polymer ?
#
loop_
_entity_poly.entity_id
_entity_poly.type
_entity_poly.pdbx_seq_one_letter_code
_entity_poly.pdbx_strand_id
1 'polypeptide(L)'
;MDDTRLKLMEAIARKRLVTAHYNGQVLTLAPHLLFERRGDLFISALNLGKSWRSDEDPRLGHFKLDGLASIELSEDEFAPLPGFEPAPPREEDTPLLGV
;
A
#
# COMPACT_ATOMS: atom_id res chain seq x y z
N MET A 1 -11.62 -11.83 4.64
CA MET A 1 -10.68 -10.94 5.34
C MET A 1 -9.24 -11.48 5.29
N ASP A 2 -9.01 -12.79 5.48
CA ASP A 2 -7.65 -13.37 5.38
C ASP A 2 -7.00 -13.27 3.98
N ASP A 3 -7.76 -13.40 2.90
CA ASP A 3 -7.23 -13.35 1.53
C ASP A 3 -6.62 -11.98 1.18
N THR A 4 -7.30 -10.88 1.53
CA THR A 4 -6.80 -9.50 1.28
C THR A 4 -5.46 -9.25 1.95
N ARG A 5 -5.34 -9.61 3.24
CA ARG A 5 -4.10 -9.41 3.99
C ARG A 5 -2.97 -10.26 3.41
N LEU A 6 -3.24 -11.53 3.11
CA LEU A 6 -2.24 -12.44 2.54
C LEU A 6 -1.72 -11.93 1.20
N LYS A 7 -2.62 -11.51 0.30
CA LYS A 7 -2.28 -10.90 -0.98
C LYS A 7 -1.43 -9.66 -0.82
N LEU A 8 -1.78 -8.75 0.08
CA LEU A 8 -0.98 -7.55 0.32
C LEU A 8 0.40 -7.87 0.91
N MET A 9 0.50 -8.86 1.80
CA MET A 9 1.80 -9.31 2.30
C MET A 9 2.65 -9.91 1.20
N GLU A 10 2.07 -10.72 0.31
CA GLU A 10 2.76 -11.25 -0.87
C GLU A 10 3.21 -10.11 -1.79
N ALA A 11 2.34 -9.14 -2.05
CA ALA A 11 2.63 -7.99 -2.91
C ALA A 11 3.79 -7.14 -2.36
N ILE A 12 3.84 -6.90 -1.06
CA ILE A 12 4.98 -6.22 -0.41
C ILE A 12 6.24 -7.06 -0.53
N ALA A 13 6.19 -8.34 -0.12
CA ALA A 13 7.36 -9.22 -0.11
C ALA A 13 7.96 -9.45 -1.51
N ARG A 14 7.12 -9.42 -2.55
CA ARG A 14 7.51 -9.59 -3.96
C ARG A 14 7.60 -8.29 -4.74
N LYS A 15 7.36 -7.13 -4.10
CA LYS A 15 7.30 -5.80 -4.74
C LYS A 15 6.38 -5.77 -5.95
N ARG A 16 5.23 -6.44 -5.87
CA ARG A 16 4.22 -6.50 -6.92
C ARG A 16 3.16 -5.42 -6.75
N LEU A 17 2.68 -4.90 -7.88
CA LEU A 17 1.52 -4.02 -7.90
C LEU A 17 0.26 -4.77 -7.50
N VAL A 18 -0.70 -4.05 -6.94
CA VAL A 18 -2.04 -4.55 -6.69
C VAL A 18 -3.08 -3.63 -7.29
N THR A 19 -4.14 -4.20 -7.84
CA THR A 19 -5.39 -3.47 -8.09
C THR A 19 -6.35 -3.73 -6.95
N ALA A 20 -7.11 -2.71 -6.56
CA ALA A 20 -8.09 -2.81 -5.50
C ALA A 20 -9.24 -1.83 -5.71
N HIS A 21 -10.42 -2.19 -5.22
CA HIS A 21 -11.54 -1.27 -5.08
C HIS A 21 -11.46 -0.58 -3.72
N TYR A 22 -11.47 0.76 -3.71
CA TYR A 22 -11.44 1.57 -2.50
C TYR A 22 -12.38 2.76 -2.66
N ASN A 23 -13.31 2.93 -1.71
CA ASN A 23 -14.30 4.02 -1.73
C ASN A 23 -15.02 4.20 -3.09
N GLY A 24 -15.34 3.08 -3.75
CA GLY A 24 -16.04 3.08 -5.05
C GLY A 24 -15.15 3.35 -6.28
N GLN A 25 -13.83 3.45 -6.12
CA GLN A 25 -12.88 3.63 -7.22
C GLN A 25 -11.93 2.44 -7.33
N VAL A 26 -11.51 2.11 -8.56
CA VAL A 26 -10.44 1.14 -8.80
C VAL A 26 -9.11 1.86 -8.75
N LEU A 27 -8.21 1.38 -7.90
CA LEU A 27 -6.87 1.92 -7.70
C LEU A 27 -5.83 0.89 -8.12
N THR A 28 -4.74 1.37 -8.72
CA THR A 28 -3.50 0.60 -8.87
C THR A 28 -2.48 1.12 -7.86
N LEU A 29 -2.07 0.25 -6.94
CA LEU A 29 -1.24 0.59 -5.80
C LEU A 29 0.09 -0.17 -5.86
N ALA A 30 1.17 0.53 -5.54
CA ALA A 30 2.46 -0.04 -5.20
C ALA A 30 2.60 -0.10 -3.67
N PRO A 31 2.35 -1.26 -3.03
CA PRO A 31 2.28 -1.37 -1.57
C PRO A 31 3.66 -1.39 -0.90
N HIS A 32 3.95 -0.43 -0.03
CA HIS A 32 5.26 -0.25 0.59
C HIS A 32 5.34 -0.74 2.04
N LEU A 33 4.28 -0.56 2.85
CA LEU A 33 4.29 -0.91 4.27
C LEU A 33 2.90 -1.32 4.75
N LEU A 34 2.79 -2.51 5.34
CA LEU A 34 1.65 -2.93 6.15
C LEU A 34 1.92 -2.54 7.61
N PHE A 35 0.96 -1.86 8.24
CA PHE A 35 1.07 -1.45 9.63
C PHE A 35 -0.30 -1.50 10.33
N GLU A 36 -0.26 -1.56 11.66
CA GLU A 36 -1.45 -1.48 12.50
C GLU A 36 -1.53 -0.09 13.16
N ARG A 37 -2.75 0.44 13.26
CA ARG A 37 -3.07 1.66 14.01
C ARG A 37 -4.33 1.42 14.83
N ARG A 38 -4.18 1.39 16.16
CA ARG A 38 -5.29 1.25 17.12
C ARG A 38 -6.19 0.02 16.83
N GLY A 39 -5.58 -1.12 16.48
CA GLY A 39 -6.28 -2.37 16.16
C GLY A 39 -6.79 -2.48 14.72
N ASP A 40 -6.69 -1.43 13.92
CA ASP A 40 -7.03 -1.45 12.50
C ASP A 40 -5.77 -1.63 11.64
N LEU A 41 -5.88 -2.40 10.55
CA LEU A 41 -4.79 -2.58 9.60
C LEU A 41 -4.83 -1.57 8.46
N PHE A 42 -3.64 -1.11 8.05
CA PHE A 42 -3.45 -0.14 6.96
C PHE A 42 -2.28 -0.55 6.06
N ILE A 43 -2.37 -0.15 4.79
CA ILE A 43 -1.26 -0.21 3.83
C ILE A 43 -0.84 1.21 3.45
N SER A 44 0.45 1.52 3.58
CA SER A 44 1.08 2.65 2.89
C SER A 44 1.43 2.22 1.48
N ALA A 45 0.89 2.89 0.48
CA ALA A 45 1.11 2.56 -0.92
C ALA A 45 1.18 3.81 -1.80
N LEU A 46 1.99 3.75 -2.85
CA LEU A 46 1.95 4.76 -3.89
C LEU A 46 0.75 4.46 -4.82
N ASN A 47 -0.15 5.42 -4.97
CA ASN A 47 -1.25 5.32 -5.95
C ASN A 47 -0.77 5.78 -7.32
N LEU A 48 -0.65 4.83 -8.26
CA LEU A 48 -0.16 5.09 -9.61
C LEU A 48 -1.18 5.82 -10.49
N GLY A 49 -2.47 5.77 -10.14
CA GLY A 49 -3.52 6.51 -10.82
C GLY A 49 -3.59 7.99 -10.42
N LYS A 50 -2.81 8.42 -9.42
CA LYS A 50 -2.78 9.82 -8.99
C LYS A 50 -1.84 10.61 -9.89
N SER A 51 -2.38 11.61 -10.59
CA SER A 51 -1.58 12.60 -11.32
C SER A 51 -0.88 13.53 -10.32
N TRP A 52 0.45 13.51 -10.34
CA TRP A 52 1.29 14.43 -9.60
C TRP A 52 1.71 15.57 -10.53
N ARG A 53 1.87 16.78 -9.99
CA ARG A 53 2.50 17.87 -10.75
C ARG A 53 4.00 17.58 -10.87
N SER A 54 4.64 18.08 -11.92
CA SER A 54 6.06 17.79 -12.22
C SER A 54 7.04 18.25 -11.15
N ASP A 55 6.61 19.16 -10.27
CA ASP A 55 7.35 19.72 -9.15
C ASP A 55 7.06 19.02 -7.80
N GLU A 56 6.13 18.07 -7.76
CA GLU A 56 5.78 17.34 -6.54
C GLU A 56 6.38 15.93 -6.51
N ASP A 57 7.12 15.64 -5.43
CA ASP A 57 7.55 14.27 -5.16
C ASP A 57 6.34 13.37 -4.86
N PRO A 58 6.24 12.19 -5.50
CA PRO A 58 5.18 11.23 -5.21
C PRO A 58 5.20 10.80 -3.73
N ARG A 59 4.02 10.69 -3.13
CA ARG A 59 3.87 10.32 -1.71
C ARG A 59 3.02 9.08 -1.53
N LEU A 60 3.35 8.32 -0.50
CA LEU A 60 2.53 7.19 -0.06
C LEU A 60 1.21 7.68 0.52
N GLY A 61 0.10 7.13 0.03
CA GLY A 61 -1.18 7.21 0.71
C GLY A 61 -1.33 6.08 1.72
N HIS A 62 -2.20 6.28 2.72
CA HIS A 62 -2.51 5.24 3.71
C HIS A 62 -3.95 4.79 3.52
N PHE A 63 -4.14 3.50 3.25
CA PHE A 63 -5.43 2.90 2.92
C PHE A 63 -5.80 1.87 4.01
N LYS A 64 -6.99 1.99 4.58
CA LYS A 64 -7.47 1.03 5.58
C LYS A 64 -7.75 -0.30 4.88
N LEU A 65 -7.25 -1.42 5.43
CA LEU A 65 -7.40 -2.75 4.82
C LEU A 65 -8.87 -3.14 4.66
N ASP A 66 -9.71 -2.85 5.65
CA ASP A 66 -11.15 -3.17 5.60
C ASP A 66 -11.91 -2.42 4.50
N GLY A 67 -11.35 -1.30 4.02
CA GLY A 67 -11.91 -0.54 2.91
C GLY A 67 -11.48 -1.06 1.54
N LEU A 68 -10.48 -1.95 1.47
CA LEU A 68 -9.96 -2.52 0.24
C LEU A 68 -10.71 -3.81 -0.12
N ALA A 69 -11.38 -3.78 -1.26
CA ALA A 69 -12.10 -4.93 -1.82
C ALA A 69 -11.49 -5.35 -3.17
N SER A 70 -11.82 -6.56 -3.61
CA SER A 70 -11.43 -7.08 -4.93
C SER A 70 -9.94 -6.94 -5.22
N ILE A 71 -9.08 -7.35 -4.27
CA ILE A 71 -7.64 -7.26 -4.45
C ILE A 71 -7.15 -8.34 -5.41
N GLU A 72 -6.42 -7.89 -6.42
CA GLU A 72 -5.71 -8.73 -7.40
C GLU A 72 -4.24 -8.32 -7.43
N LEU A 73 -3.34 -9.32 -7.43
CA LEU A 73 -1.92 -9.09 -7.66
C LEU A 73 -1.65 -8.99 -9.15
N SER A 74 -0.87 -7.98 -9.55
CA SER A 74 -0.27 -7.95 -10.87
C SER A 74 0.99 -8.80 -10.92
N GLU A 75 1.40 -9.19 -12.13
CA GLU A 75 2.75 -9.68 -12.40
C GLU A 75 3.76 -8.54 -12.47
N ASP A 76 3.29 -7.30 -12.64
CA ASP A 76 4.13 -6.11 -12.67
C ASP A 76 4.71 -5.80 -11.28
N GLU A 77 5.99 -5.44 -11.30
CA GLU A 77 6.73 -5.03 -10.10
C GLU A 77 6.82 -3.50 -10.00
N PHE A 78 7.10 -3.00 -8.80
CA PHE A 78 7.43 -1.59 -8.57
C PHE A 78 8.78 -1.43 -7.88
N ALA A 79 9.44 -0.32 -8.16
CA ALA A 79 10.57 0.14 -7.37
C ALA A 79 10.04 0.97 -6.18
N PRO A 80 10.47 0.69 -4.94
CA PRO A 80 10.16 1.55 -3.80
C PRO A 80 10.64 2.99 -4.05
N LEU A 81 9.95 3.96 -3.45
CA LEU A 81 10.36 5.37 -3.57
C LEU A 81 11.80 5.58 -3.09
N PRO A 82 12.58 6.47 -3.74
CA PRO A 82 13.93 6.79 -3.30
C PRO A 82 13.96 7.25 -1.85
N GLY A 83 14.83 6.64 -1.03
CA GLY A 83 14.95 6.96 0.39
C GLY A 83 13.79 6.46 1.27
N PHE A 84 12.92 5.59 0.75
CA PHE A 84 11.90 4.94 1.56
C PHE A 84 12.54 4.10 2.66
N GLU A 85 12.12 4.34 3.90
CA GLU A 85 12.38 3.47 5.04
C GLU A 85 11.04 2.87 5.51
N PRO A 86 11.00 1.58 5.88
CA PRO A 86 9.79 0.90 6.34
C PRO A 86 9.43 1.30 7.79
N ALA A 87 9.44 2.60 8.07
CA ALA A 87 9.06 3.19 9.33
C ALA A 87 7.54 3.45 9.36
N PRO A 88 6.91 3.31 10.54
CA PRO A 88 5.50 3.61 10.69
C PRO A 88 5.21 5.09 10.38
N PRO A 89 4.04 5.42 9.78
CA PRO A 89 3.69 6.81 9.48
C PRO A 89 3.50 7.69 10.73
N ARG A 90 3.19 7.08 11.89
CA ARG A 90 3.09 7.73 13.20
C ARG A 90 3.81 6.91 14.25
N GLU A 91 4.27 7.56 15.31
CA GLU A 91 4.99 6.91 16.41
C GLU A 91 4.14 5.84 17.10
N GLU A 92 2.83 6.03 17.20
CA GLU A 92 1.92 5.05 17.80
C GLU A 92 1.54 3.87 16.89
N ASP A 93 1.94 3.89 15.61
CA ASP A 93 1.64 2.82 14.68
C ASP A 93 2.66 1.69 14.81
N THR A 94 2.19 0.45 14.62
CA THR A 94 3.07 -0.73 14.67
C THR A 94 3.36 -1.21 13.24
N PRO A 95 4.60 -1.10 12.73
CA PRO A 95 4.96 -1.65 11.43
C PRO A 95 4.90 -3.18 11.48
N LEU A 96 4.33 -3.81 10.46
CA LEU A 96 4.18 -5.28 10.38
C LEU A 96 5.05 -5.88 9.27
N LEU A 97 5.08 -5.25 8.09
CA LEU A 97 5.87 -5.71 6.95
C LEU A 97 6.14 -4.55 5.98
N GLY A 98 7.40 -4.34 5.59
CA GLY A 98 7.80 -3.37 4.56
C GLY A 98 8.66 -4.01 3.46
N VAL A 99 8.77 -3.31 2.32
CA VAL A 99 9.57 -3.69 1.14
C VAL A 99 11.09 -3.65 1.33
#